data_AF-A0A4D4L5K2-F1
#
_entry.id   AF-A0A4D4L5K2-F1
#
_cell.length_a   1.000
_cell.length_b   1.000
_cell.length_c   1.000
_cell.angle_alpha   90.00
_cell.angle_beta   90.00
_cell.angle_gamma   90.00
#
_symmetry.space_group_name_H-M   'P 1'
#
loop_
_entity.id
_entity.type
_entity.pdbx_description
1 polymer ?
#
loop_
_entity_poly.entity_id
_entity_poly.type
_entity_poly.pdbx_seq_one_letter_code
_entity_poly.pdbx_strand_id
1 'polypeptide(L)'
;MPLAIELAAARLRTMSVDHLAHRLDDRFRLLTSGSRTALPRHKTLRAVVDWSWELLTDAERRVLRRLSVFSGGASLEAAERVCAGDGVEPEQVLELLTALTEKSLLVAEGGGAPRYRMLGTIKEYAGHRLAEAGESDLARRAHLAHFTELTETAEPRLRRAEQLEWLATLEAEHDNIGAAMRGALAAGEAWAAMRLAAGAGWYWWLGGRRTEGLELLTAATRTPGEVPDDVRAMVYALIVHFVTSGRSDERQAAEWIHEAHRLSRCGHHHPGVKFIAVLEHMLRAPEAALTAFAPMLDDEDPWVRALARWHMGKMRIMFGRDGQEGRDGREGQNQDGQDGQDRRDGQDGQNRQDGQDRQDGPTAEAYLEAALAEFRALGERYGMSLVLTELANLLAVRGDFAGACEHYEQAIAVVSEVGATEDVIRMRSRQAQLYWLLGDEDAGAAAIAEARRCAERVTWPDALAELAFARAELARWDGDAEEAHRQLGLATAMLGDEAERAEIRAATHDLLGYLADDLGEARAHRAAACEAASEVGHALLIAYVLVGVADLALRRDEHEQAARLLAASTAVRGRRDHAHPDLARIERAARCRLGDAKFAEATRDGTRIGWSQLVEVTLAS
;
A
#
# COMPACT_ATOMS: atom_id res chain seq x y z
N MET A 1 3.15 -19.88 38.58
CA MET A 1 3.84 -21.02 39.23
C MET A 1 5.10 -21.44 38.49
N PRO A 2 5.12 -21.59 37.15
CA PRO A 2 6.35 -21.99 36.42
C PRO A 2 7.54 -21.06 36.69
N LEU A 3 7.34 -19.73 36.55
CA LEU A 3 8.39 -18.73 36.75
C LEU A 3 9.03 -18.72 38.14
N ALA A 4 8.24 -18.91 39.21
CA ALA A 4 8.79 -18.93 40.57
C ALA A 4 9.70 -20.14 40.79
N ILE A 5 9.36 -21.28 40.19
CA ILE A 5 10.16 -22.50 40.22
C ILE A 5 11.41 -22.32 39.36
N GLU A 6 11.32 -21.70 38.19
CA GLU A 6 12.47 -21.40 37.33
C GLU A 6 13.49 -20.46 38.00
N LEU A 7 13.02 -19.35 38.58
CA LEU A 7 13.86 -18.42 39.33
C LEU A 7 14.52 -19.09 40.53
N ALA A 8 13.80 -19.97 41.24
CA ALA A 8 14.35 -20.73 42.36
C ALA A 8 15.37 -21.79 41.90
N ALA A 9 15.07 -22.53 40.82
CA ALA A 9 15.93 -23.57 40.26
C ALA A 9 17.25 -23.00 39.74
N ALA A 10 17.23 -21.81 39.13
CA ALA A 10 18.44 -21.11 38.69
C ALA A 10 19.46 -20.89 39.81
N ARG A 11 18.99 -20.78 41.06
CA ARG A 11 19.81 -20.53 42.26
C ARG A 11 20.41 -21.78 42.88
N LEU A 12 19.96 -22.97 42.49
CA LEU A 12 20.55 -24.24 42.94
C LEU A 12 21.99 -24.44 42.44
N ARG A 13 22.42 -23.67 41.44
CA ARG A 13 23.81 -23.61 40.98
C ARG A 13 24.77 -22.95 41.99
N THR A 14 24.24 -22.10 42.88
CA THR A 14 25.03 -21.29 43.81
C THR A 14 24.66 -21.51 45.28
N MET A 15 23.56 -22.20 45.57
CA MET A 15 23.04 -22.43 46.92
C MET A 15 22.38 -23.81 47.04
N SER A 16 22.42 -24.43 48.22
CA SER A 16 21.72 -25.69 48.48
C SER A 16 20.20 -25.50 48.60
N VAL A 17 19.45 -26.58 48.36
CA VAL A 17 17.98 -26.61 48.48
C VAL A 17 17.51 -26.16 49.88
N ASP A 18 18.18 -26.59 50.95
CA ASP A 18 17.83 -26.24 52.33
C ASP A 18 18.00 -24.74 52.62
N HIS A 19 19.06 -24.13 52.09
CA HIS A 19 19.33 -22.71 52.28
C HIS A 19 18.34 -21.86 51.47
N LEU A 20 17.97 -22.33 50.28
CA LEU A 20 16.94 -21.71 49.44
C LEU A 20 15.56 -21.76 50.12
N ALA A 21 15.18 -22.92 50.68
CA ALA A 21 13.92 -23.10 51.39
C ALA A 21 13.81 -22.18 52.61
N HIS A 22 14.85 -22.10 53.46
CA HIS A 22 14.85 -21.23 54.63
C HIS A 22 14.65 -19.74 54.29
N ARG A 23 15.37 -19.24 53.27
CA ARG A 23 15.28 -17.82 52.90
C ARG A 23 13.97 -17.44 52.22
N LEU A 24 13.38 -18.36 51.44
CA LEU A 24 12.04 -18.17 50.89
C LEU A 24 11.00 -18.14 52.01
N ASP A 25 11.11 -19.02 53.01
CA ASP A 25 10.18 -19.08 54.15
C ASP A 25 10.20 -17.80 54.98
N ASP A 26 11.38 -17.22 55.25
CA ASP A 26 11.51 -15.93 55.96
C ASP A 26 10.88 -14.76 55.19
N ARG A 27 11.05 -14.71 53.86
CA ARG A 27 10.43 -13.70 52.98
C ARG A 27 8.92 -13.85 52.91
N PHE A 28 8.42 -15.08 52.83
CA PHE A 28 6.98 -15.33 52.85
C PHE A 28 6.36 -14.93 54.18
N ARG A 29 7.05 -15.18 55.31
CA ARG A 29 6.63 -14.71 56.64
C ARG A 29 6.51 -13.18 56.71
N LEU A 30 7.50 -12.45 56.19
CA LEU A 30 7.50 -10.98 56.11
C LEU A 30 6.34 -10.41 55.27
N LEU A 31 5.90 -11.12 54.22
CA LEU A 31 4.81 -10.69 53.34
C LEU A 31 3.41 -11.00 53.89
N THR A 32 3.28 -12.02 54.73
CA THR A 32 2.03 -12.29 55.49
C THR A 32 1.70 -11.18 56.49
N SER A 33 2.67 -10.36 56.91
CA SER A 33 2.47 -9.25 57.85
C SER A 33 2.09 -7.90 57.24
N GLY A 34 2.06 -7.73 55.91
CA GLY A 34 1.83 -6.42 55.24
C GLY A 34 0.69 -6.35 54.22
N SER A 35 -0.18 -5.32 54.38
CA SER A 35 -1.31 -4.79 53.55
C SER A 35 -2.27 -5.78 52.84
N ARG A 36 -3.59 -5.63 53.06
CA ARG A 36 -4.67 -6.59 52.73
C ARG A 36 -5.24 -6.56 51.30
N THR A 37 -4.72 -5.75 50.38
CA THR A 37 -5.43 -5.43 49.11
C THR A 37 -4.95 -6.15 47.83
N ALA A 38 -3.88 -6.96 47.86
CA ALA A 38 -3.42 -7.74 46.69
C ALA A 38 -3.62 -9.26 46.88
N LEU A 39 -4.08 -9.96 45.84
CA LEU A 39 -4.31 -11.41 45.84
C LEU A 39 -3.03 -12.19 46.26
N PRO A 40 -3.12 -13.21 47.14
CA PRO A 40 -1.95 -13.89 47.72
C PRO A 40 -0.90 -14.38 46.72
N ARG A 41 -1.31 -14.88 45.54
CA ARG A 41 -0.41 -15.42 44.51
C ARG A 41 0.51 -14.37 43.87
N HIS A 42 0.04 -13.12 43.74
CA HIS A 42 0.83 -12.03 43.17
C HIS A 42 1.89 -11.53 44.17
N LYS A 43 1.61 -11.60 45.47
CA LYS A 43 2.59 -11.29 46.53
C LYS A 43 3.75 -12.29 46.53
N THR A 44 3.43 -13.59 46.42
CA THR A 44 4.43 -14.66 46.39
C THR A 44 5.38 -14.52 45.20
N LEU A 45 4.87 -14.17 44.00
CA LEU A 45 5.71 -13.97 42.82
C LEU A 45 6.60 -12.72 42.95
N ARG A 46 6.04 -11.60 43.42
CA ARG A 46 6.80 -10.36 43.66
C ARG A 46 7.92 -10.58 44.69
N ALA A 47 7.67 -11.37 45.73
CA ALA A 47 8.67 -11.75 46.73
C ALA A 47 9.93 -12.40 46.12
N VAL A 48 9.70 -13.33 45.18
CA VAL A 48 10.76 -14.10 44.53
C VAL A 48 11.56 -13.21 43.59
N VAL A 49 10.89 -12.28 42.91
CA VAL A 49 11.55 -11.27 42.07
C VAL A 49 12.34 -10.27 42.92
N ASP A 50 11.77 -9.76 44.02
CA ASP A 50 12.46 -8.88 44.97
C ASP A 50 13.74 -9.53 45.54
N TRP A 51 13.66 -10.80 45.90
CA TRP A 51 14.82 -11.54 46.36
C TRP A 51 15.86 -11.74 45.26
N SER A 52 15.41 -12.10 44.04
CA SER A 52 16.30 -12.24 42.89
C SER A 52 17.02 -10.94 42.53
N TRP A 53 16.35 -9.81 42.71
CA TRP A 53 16.84 -8.44 42.52
C TRP A 53 17.90 -8.04 43.56
N GLU A 54 17.69 -8.36 44.83
CA GLU A 54 18.65 -8.04 45.90
C GLU A 54 19.99 -8.76 45.74
N LEU A 55 20.00 -9.92 45.09
CA LEU A 55 21.21 -10.68 44.81
C LEU A 55 21.99 -10.18 43.58
N LEU A 56 21.50 -9.16 42.88
CA LEU A 56 22.17 -8.57 41.73
C LEU A 56 23.23 -7.57 42.16
N THR A 57 24.32 -7.50 41.40
CA THR A 57 25.29 -6.41 41.50
C THR A 57 24.64 -5.10 41.02
N ASP A 58 25.24 -3.95 41.38
CA ASP A 58 24.67 -2.67 40.95
C ASP A 58 24.71 -2.49 39.43
N ALA A 59 25.71 -3.04 38.75
CA ALA A 59 25.78 -3.06 37.29
C ALA A 59 24.65 -3.92 36.67
N GLU A 60 24.42 -5.12 37.21
CA GLU A 60 23.33 -6.00 36.79
C GLU A 60 21.94 -5.37 37.01
N ARG A 61 21.74 -4.69 38.14
CA ARG A 61 20.48 -3.95 38.43
C ARG A 61 20.24 -2.82 37.43
N ARG A 62 21.28 -2.09 37.03
CA ARG A 62 21.17 -1.02 36.03
C ARG A 62 20.80 -1.58 34.67
N VAL A 63 21.54 -2.58 34.18
CA VAL A 63 21.24 -3.23 32.89
C VAL A 63 19.82 -3.81 32.90
N LEU A 64 19.43 -4.55 33.94
CA LEU A 64 18.08 -5.11 34.03
C LEU A 64 16.99 -4.04 34.01
N ARG A 65 17.16 -2.92 34.73
CA ARG A 65 16.22 -1.78 34.68
C ARG A 65 16.13 -1.17 33.29
N ARG A 66 17.25 -0.86 32.68
CA ARG A 66 17.29 -0.20 31.36
C ARG A 66 16.73 -1.09 30.26
N LEU A 67 16.95 -2.41 30.33
CA LEU A 67 16.34 -3.37 29.40
C LEU A 67 14.81 -3.41 29.44
N SER A 68 14.17 -2.89 30.49
CA SER A 68 12.71 -2.87 30.58
C SER A 68 12.01 -1.99 29.53
N VAL A 69 12.75 -1.10 28.85
CA VAL A 69 12.20 -0.25 27.78
C VAL A 69 11.92 -1.03 26.48
N PHE A 70 12.60 -2.17 26.26
CA PHE A 70 12.43 -3.00 25.06
C PHE A 70 11.13 -3.81 25.12
N SER A 71 10.39 -3.85 24.02
CA SER A 71 9.13 -4.59 23.90
C SER A 71 9.24 -5.94 23.20
N GLY A 72 10.21 -6.11 22.29
CA GLY A 72 10.52 -7.37 21.62
C GLY A 72 11.74 -8.13 22.17
N GLY A 73 12.30 -7.66 23.29
CA GLY A 73 13.67 -8.02 23.69
C GLY A 73 14.72 -7.21 22.93
N ALA A 74 15.99 -7.43 23.22
CA ALA A 74 17.09 -6.65 22.66
C ALA A 74 18.10 -7.56 21.95
N SER A 75 18.60 -7.09 20.81
CA SER A 75 19.90 -7.54 20.29
C SER A 75 21.02 -7.08 21.21
N LEU A 76 22.21 -7.67 21.10
CA LEU A 76 23.37 -7.22 21.86
C LEU A 76 23.69 -5.75 21.57
N GLU A 77 23.76 -5.37 20.29
CA GLU A 77 24.04 -3.99 19.86
C GLU A 77 23.04 -2.99 20.44
N ALA A 78 21.74 -3.32 20.40
CA ALA A 78 20.71 -2.46 20.97
C ALA A 78 20.85 -2.34 22.49
N ALA A 79 21.14 -3.45 23.17
CA ALA A 79 21.37 -3.46 24.61
C ALA A 79 22.59 -2.62 24.99
N GLU A 80 23.69 -2.70 24.24
CA GLU A 80 24.90 -1.90 24.45
C GLU A 80 24.59 -0.41 24.34
N ARG A 81 23.87 0.01 23.30
CA ARG A 81 23.49 1.42 23.07
C ARG A 81 22.57 1.97 24.16
N VAL A 82 21.66 1.16 24.69
CA VAL A 82 20.62 1.62 25.64
C VAL A 82 21.02 1.45 27.09
N CYS A 83 21.80 0.42 27.41
CA CYS A 83 22.11 0.06 28.81
C CYS A 83 23.45 0.63 29.30
N ALA A 84 24.38 0.98 28.40
CA ALA A 84 25.65 1.59 28.78
C ALA A 84 25.47 3.00 29.39
N GLY A 85 26.48 3.44 30.15
CA GLY A 85 26.51 4.71 30.87
C GLY A 85 26.38 4.56 32.39
N ASP A 86 26.79 5.60 33.12
CA ASP A 86 26.82 5.67 34.59
C ASP A 86 27.59 4.52 35.26
N GLY A 87 28.74 4.12 34.70
CA GLY A 87 29.58 3.05 35.26
C GLY A 87 29.25 1.64 34.77
N VAL A 88 28.53 1.53 33.66
CA VAL A 88 28.47 0.33 32.81
C VAL A 88 29.06 0.71 31.45
N GLU A 89 30.22 0.14 31.11
CA GLU A 89 30.82 0.34 29.79
C GLU A 89 30.12 -0.55 28.74
N PRO A 90 30.05 -0.16 27.46
CA PRO A 90 29.41 -0.95 26.42
C PRO A 90 29.92 -2.40 26.36
N GLU A 91 31.23 -2.60 26.49
CA GLU A 91 31.86 -3.92 26.41
C GLU A 91 31.48 -4.84 27.57
N GLN A 92 31.02 -4.28 28.70
CA GLN A 92 30.56 -5.04 29.87
C GLN A 92 29.14 -5.58 29.70
N VAL A 93 28.36 -5.04 28.76
CA VAL A 93 26.93 -5.38 28.64
C VAL A 93 26.73 -6.85 28.28
N LEU A 94 27.56 -7.42 27.41
CA LEU A 94 27.47 -8.85 27.05
C LEU A 94 27.66 -9.77 28.27
N GLU A 95 28.65 -9.48 29.11
CA GLU A 95 28.91 -10.25 30.34
C GLU A 95 27.73 -10.14 31.32
N LEU A 96 27.16 -8.94 31.47
CA LEU A 96 26.01 -8.68 32.33
C LEU A 96 24.73 -9.37 31.81
N LEU A 97 24.48 -9.36 30.51
CA LEU A 97 23.37 -10.08 29.87
C LEU A 97 23.49 -11.59 30.08
N THR A 98 24.70 -12.13 29.96
CA THR A 98 25.00 -13.55 30.21
C THR A 98 24.72 -13.90 31.67
N ALA A 99 25.22 -13.10 32.62
CA ALA A 99 24.98 -13.31 34.05
C ALA A 99 23.48 -13.23 34.42
N LEU A 100 22.73 -12.30 33.82
CA LEU A 100 21.29 -12.18 34.02
C LEU A 100 20.51 -13.37 33.42
N THR A 101 20.99 -13.93 32.30
CA THR A 101 20.43 -15.14 31.69
C THR A 101 20.70 -16.37 32.56
N GLU A 102 21.91 -16.52 33.11
CA GLU A 102 22.24 -17.60 34.06
C GLU A 102 21.40 -17.54 35.34
N LYS A 103 20.94 -16.34 35.71
CA LYS A 103 20.04 -16.08 36.84
C LYS A 103 18.56 -16.21 36.48
N SER A 104 18.23 -16.62 35.26
CA SER A 104 16.87 -16.75 34.70
C SER A 104 16.05 -15.45 34.78
N LEU A 105 16.71 -14.29 34.75
CA LEU A 105 16.05 -13.00 34.66
C LEU A 105 15.82 -12.56 33.20
N LEU A 106 16.64 -13.12 32.30
CA LEU A 106 16.52 -13.01 30.86
C LEU A 106 16.46 -14.40 30.24
N VAL A 107 15.86 -14.47 29.06
CA VAL A 107 15.90 -15.62 28.17
C VAL A 107 16.68 -15.19 26.93
N ALA A 108 17.71 -15.95 26.56
CA ALA A 108 18.44 -15.76 25.31
C ALA A 108 17.84 -16.70 24.25
N GLU A 109 17.24 -16.14 23.21
CA GLU A 109 16.60 -16.88 22.12
C GLU A 109 17.38 -16.69 20.81
N GLY A 110 17.53 -17.75 20.02
CA GLY A 110 18.28 -17.71 18.76
C GLY A 110 19.72 -18.24 18.88
N GLY A 111 20.32 -18.55 17.72
CA GLY A 111 21.67 -19.11 17.61
C GLY A 111 22.76 -18.05 17.75
N GLY A 112 23.63 -17.92 16.74
CA GLY A 112 24.86 -17.11 16.79
C GLY A 112 24.70 -15.63 17.18
N ALA A 113 23.50 -15.05 17.07
CA ALA A 113 23.16 -13.72 17.57
C ALA A 113 21.91 -13.82 18.46
N PRO A 114 22.06 -14.07 19.78
CA PRO A 114 20.93 -14.26 20.67
C PRO A 114 20.17 -12.95 20.90
N ARG A 115 18.84 -13.05 20.94
CA ARG A 115 17.93 -12.00 21.38
C ARG A 115 17.62 -12.19 22.85
N TYR A 116 17.89 -11.17 23.66
CA TYR A 116 17.67 -11.19 25.10
C TYR A 116 16.27 -10.68 25.43
N ARG A 117 15.39 -11.57 25.91
CA ARG A 117 14.01 -11.25 26.28
C ARG A 117 13.83 -11.28 27.79
N MET A 118 13.04 -10.35 28.30
CA MET A 118 12.62 -10.33 29.69
C MET A 118 11.19 -10.82 29.82
N LEU A 119 10.93 -11.71 30.77
CA LEU A 119 9.57 -12.19 31.05
C LEU A 119 8.70 -11.05 31.57
N GLY A 120 7.42 -11.01 31.17
CA GLY A 120 6.54 -9.85 31.39
C GLY A 120 6.48 -9.35 32.84
N THR A 121 6.45 -10.24 33.83
CA THR A 121 6.44 -9.85 35.25
C THR A 121 7.78 -9.30 35.75
N ILE A 122 8.90 -9.77 35.19
CA ILE A 122 10.24 -9.23 35.49
C ILE A 122 10.38 -7.86 34.82
N LYS A 123 9.86 -7.71 33.59
CA LYS A 123 9.84 -6.46 32.84
C LYS A 123 9.08 -5.36 33.56
N GLU A 124 7.87 -5.66 34.02
CA GLU A 124 7.06 -4.72 34.81
C GLU A 124 7.78 -4.29 36.10
N TYR A 125 8.37 -5.26 36.81
CA TYR A 125 9.17 -4.99 38.00
C TYR A 125 10.39 -4.10 37.71
N ALA A 126 11.15 -4.42 36.67
CA ALA A 126 12.32 -3.67 36.24
C ALA A 126 11.95 -2.25 35.79
N GLY A 127 10.81 -2.07 35.13
CA GLY A 127 10.27 -0.76 34.76
C GLY A 127 9.93 0.10 35.98
N HIS A 128 9.32 -0.47 37.03
CA HIS A 128 9.12 0.24 38.29
C HIS A 128 10.45 0.66 38.93
N ARG A 129 11.44 -0.25 38.94
CA ARG A 129 12.77 0.05 39.49
C ARG A 129 13.52 1.09 38.67
N LEU A 130 13.28 1.16 37.35
CA LEU A 130 13.83 2.20 36.46
C LEU A 130 13.26 3.58 36.83
N ALA A 131 11.95 3.66 37.06
CA ALA A 131 11.28 4.88 37.49
C ALA A 131 11.73 5.34 38.89
N GLU A 132 11.86 4.42 39.85
CA GLU A 132 12.40 4.73 41.19
C GLU A 132 13.84 5.26 41.14
N ALA A 133 14.63 4.83 40.15
CA ALA A 133 15.98 5.32 39.94
C ALA A 133 16.03 6.68 39.21
N GLY A 134 14.90 7.20 38.71
CA GLY A 134 14.84 8.43 37.93
C GLY A 134 15.45 8.30 36.52
N GLU A 135 15.60 7.07 36.01
CA GLU A 135 16.32 6.79 34.76
C GLU A 135 15.38 6.62 33.54
N SER A 136 14.05 6.67 33.74
CA SER A 136 13.06 6.39 32.69
C SER A 136 13.25 7.22 31.42
N ASP A 137 13.44 8.53 31.54
CA ASP A 137 13.60 9.42 30.38
C ASP A 137 14.94 9.24 29.66
N LEU A 138 15.99 8.91 30.40
CA LEU A 138 17.31 8.67 29.82
C LEU A 138 17.29 7.37 29.01
N ALA A 139 16.78 6.28 29.59
CA ALA A 139 16.67 5.00 28.91
C ALA A 139 15.72 5.05 27.70
N ARG A 140 14.57 5.73 27.84
CA ARG A 140 13.62 5.95 26.72
C ARG A 140 14.26 6.72 25.56
N ARG A 141 14.99 7.81 25.84
CA ARG A 141 15.67 8.60 24.79
C ARG A 141 16.81 7.83 24.13
N ALA A 142 17.58 7.05 24.88
CA ALA A 142 18.62 6.18 24.31
C ALA A 142 18.00 5.10 23.38
N HIS A 143 16.91 4.48 23.81
CA HIS A 143 16.14 3.54 23.00
C HIS A 143 15.59 4.19 21.73
N LEU A 144 14.94 5.35 21.85
CA LEU A 144 14.45 6.10 20.70
C LEU A 144 15.57 6.47 19.72
N ALA A 145 16.71 6.95 20.21
CA ALA A 145 17.85 7.32 19.38
C ALA A 145 18.38 6.11 18.60
N HIS A 146 18.56 4.95 19.26
CA HIS A 146 19.03 3.73 18.59
C HIS A 146 18.09 3.29 17.46
N PHE A 147 16.78 3.20 17.72
CA PHE A 147 15.82 2.77 16.69
C PHE A 147 15.59 3.82 15.60
N THR A 148 15.80 5.10 15.89
CA THR A 148 15.81 6.16 14.85
C THR A 148 17.02 6.02 13.93
N GLU A 149 18.21 5.82 14.49
CA GLU A 149 19.43 5.58 13.68
C GLU A 149 19.32 4.31 12.84
N LEU A 150 18.71 3.24 13.38
CA LEU A 150 18.46 2.00 12.65
C LEU A 150 17.55 2.23 11.44
N THR A 151 16.42 2.93 11.61
CA THR A 151 15.48 3.18 10.51
C THR A 151 16.05 4.14 9.48
N GLU A 152 16.80 5.17 9.88
CA GLU A 152 17.53 6.07 8.97
C GLU A 152 18.59 5.32 8.15
N THR A 153 19.26 4.35 8.76
CA THR A 153 20.23 3.49 8.06
C THR A 153 19.53 2.56 7.06
N ALA A 154 18.36 2.03 7.44
CA ALA A 154 17.61 1.11 6.62
C ALA A 154 16.96 1.78 5.41
N GLU A 155 16.37 2.97 5.56
CA GLU A 155 15.55 3.66 4.55
C GLU A 155 16.13 3.59 3.13
N PRO A 156 17.36 4.07 2.84
CA PRO A 156 17.87 4.09 1.47
C PRO A 156 18.14 2.69 0.90
N ARG A 157 18.31 1.68 1.77
CA ARG A 157 18.57 0.28 1.41
C ARG A 157 17.27 -0.48 1.16
N LEU A 158 16.15 -0.01 1.71
CA LEU A 158 14.80 -0.51 1.37
C LEU A 158 14.42 -0.24 -0.09
N ARG A 159 15.15 0.63 -0.80
CA ARG A 159 14.94 0.96 -2.21
C ARG A 159 15.98 0.33 -3.14
N ARG A 160 16.74 -0.65 -2.66
CA ARG A 160 17.86 -1.31 -3.35
C ARG A 160 17.85 -2.83 -3.12
N ALA A 161 18.85 -3.53 -3.64
CA ALA A 161 18.96 -4.98 -3.60
C ALA A 161 18.95 -5.56 -2.18
N GLU A 162 19.42 -4.79 -1.19
CA GLU A 162 19.45 -5.16 0.23
C GLU A 162 18.07 -5.07 0.91
N GLN A 163 17.00 -4.75 0.16
CA GLN A 163 15.65 -4.54 0.69
C GLN A 163 15.17 -5.67 1.61
N LEU A 164 15.35 -6.94 1.24
CA LEU A 164 14.90 -8.07 2.07
C LEU A 164 15.67 -8.19 3.39
N GLU A 165 16.98 -7.95 3.36
CA GLU A 165 17.83 -8.01 4.54
C GLU A 165 17.41 -6.95 5.56
N TRP A 166 17.17 -5.71 5.08
CA TRP A 166 16.77 -4.61 5.93
C TRP A 166 15.32 -4.70 6.38
N LEU A 167 14.41 -5.22 5.55
CA LEU A 167 13.05 -5.53 5.99
C LEU A 167 13.06 -6.57 7.10
N ALA A 168 13.81 -7.66 6.96
CA ALA A 168 13.93 -8.68 8.01
C ALA A 168 14.55 -8.12 9.30
N THR A 169 15.52 -7.21 9.17
CA THR A 169 16.14 -6.52 10.31
C THR A 169 15.13 -5.65 11.06
N LEU A 170 14.36 -4.83 10.33
CA LEU A 170 13.33 -3.97 10.93
C LEU A 170 12.14 -4.76 11.47
N GLU A 171 11.77 -5.86 10.82
CA GLU A 171 10.73 -6.79 11.29
C GLU A 171 11.08 -7.37 12.66
N ALA A 172 12.34 -7.81 12.83
CA ALA A 172 12.83 -8.32 14.11
C ALA A 172 12.79 -7.26 15.23
N GLU A 173 12.79 -5.98 14.87
CA GLU A 173 12.74 -4.84 15.79
C GLU A 173 11.38 -4.12 15.81
N HIS A 174 10.35 -4.68 15.17
CA HIS A 174 9.04 -4.06 15.02
C HIS A 174 8.44 -3.56 16.35
N ASP A 175 8.40 -4.43 17.36
CA ASP A 175 7.89 -4.12 18.70
C ASP A 175 8.65 -2.96 19.35
N ASN A 176 9.96 -2.88 19.10
CA ASN A 176 10.82 -1.85 19.67
C ASN A 176 10.67 -0.51 18.93
N ILE A 177 10.54 -0.52 17.59
CA ILE A 177 10.21 0.67 16.81
C ILE A 177 8.86 1.24 17.26
N GLY A 178 7.83 0.40 17.40
CA GLY A 178 6.52 0.81 17.89
C GLY A 178 6.57 1.34 19.33
N ALA A 179 7.36 0.73 20.22
CA ALA A 179 7.55 1.20 21.59
C ALA A 179 8.29 2.55 21.65
N ALA A 180 9.33 2.74 20.83
CA ALA A 180 10.05 3.99 20.70
C ALA A 180 9.12 5.12 20.24
N MET A 181 8.31 4.85 19.20
CA MET A 181 7.36 5.81 18.66
C MET A 181 6.31 6.22 19.69
N ARG A 182 5.64 5.25 20.33
CA ARG A 182 4.66 5.53 21.39
C ARG A 182 5.28 6.28 22.58
N GLY A 183 6.51 5.95 22.94
CA GLY A 183 7.25 6.64 24.00
C GLY A 183 7.56 8.11 23.67
N ALA A 184 7.96 8.41 22.42
CA ALA A 184 8.20 9.77 21.96
C ALA A 184 6.90 10.61 21.94
N LEU A 185 5.82 10.02 21.41
CA LEU A 185 4.49 10.65 21.37
C LEU A 185 3.96 10.96 22.76
N ALA A 186 4.05 10.00 23.70
CA ALA A 186 3.60 10.19 25.08
C ALA A 186 4.41 11.26 25.83
N ALA A 187 5.69 11.44 25.48
CA ALA A 187 6.55 12.47 26.05
C ALA A 187 6.37 13.85 25.41
N GLY A 188 5.57 13.97 24.34
CA GLY A 188 5.40 15.23 23.59
C GLY A 188 6.64 15.66 22.80
N GLU A 189 7.55 14.72 22.48
CA GLU A 189 8.80 15.02 21.77
C GLU A 189 8.58 15.05 20.25
N ALA A 190 7.93 16.10 19.75
CA ALA A 190 7.49 16.22 18.35
C ALA A 190 8.61 15.94 17.32
N TRP A 191 9.78 16.57 17.48
CA TRP A 191 10.90 16.37 16.54
C TRP A 191 11.39 14.92 16.53
N ALA A 192 11.55 14.30 17.70
CA ALA A 192 12.04 12.94 17.79
C ALA A 192 11.03 11.92 17.25
N ALA A 193 9.73 12.14 17.51
CA ALA A 193 8.66 11.32 16.94
C ALA A 193 8.62 11.43 15.40
N MET A 194 8.68 12.64 14.84
CA MET A 194 8.68 12.83 13.39
C MET A 194 9.96 12.30 12.72
N ARG A 195 11.11 12.42 13.36
CA ARG A 195 12.38 11.88 12.84
C ARG A 195 12.32 10.36 12.74
N LEU A 196 11.83 9.66 13.77
CA LEU A 196 11.60 8.21 13.71
C LEU A 196 10.57 7.85 12.64
N ALA A 197 9.46 8.61 12.55
CA ALA A 197 8.42 8.36 11.57
C ALA A 197 8.92 8.53 10.12
N ALA A 198 9.78 9.51 9.86
CA ALA A 198 10.41 9.73 8.56
C ALA A 198 11.28 8.53 8.14
N GLY A 199 12.03 7.92 9.07
CA GLY A 199 12.83 6.72 8.79
C GLY A 199 12.00 5.43 8.68
N ALA A 200 10.95 5.29 9.50
CA ALA A 200 10.14 4.07 9.57
C ALA A 200 9.00 3.99 8.55
N GLY A 201 8.63 5.11 7.92
CA GLY A 201 7.48 5.19 7.02
C GLY A 201 7.51 4.18 5.87
N TRP A 202 8.65 4.04 5.19
CA TRP A 202 8.79 3.10 4.08
C TRP A 202 8.72 1.64 4.53
N TYR A 203 9.22 1.35 5.73
CA TYR A 203 9.12 0.02 6.34
C TYR A 203 7.68 -0.36 6.68
N TRP A 204 6.89 0.55 7.26
CA TRP A 204 5.48 0.29 7.50
C TRP A 204 4.70 0.09 6.19
N TRP A 205 5.06 0.84 5.14
CA TRP A 205 4.46 0.67 3.82
C TRP A 205 4.75 -0.70 3.21
N LEU A 206 6.04 -1.05 3.10
CA LEU A 206 6.50 -2.28 2.44
C LEU A 206 6.16 -3.54 3.24
N GLY A 207 6.22 -3.48 4.57
CA GLY A 207 5.95 -4.61 5.45
C GLY A 207 4.47 -4.90 5.72
N GLY A 208 3.55 -4.30 4.94
CA GLY A 208 2.11 -4.54 5.06
C GLY A 208 1.48 -4.05 6.38
N ARG A 209 2.03 -2.96 6.95
CA ARG A 209 1.56 -2.33 8.19
C ARG A 209 0.99 -0.94 7.91
N ARG A 210 0.20 -0.84 6.83
CA ARG A 210 -0.26 0.45 6.31
C ARG A 210 -1.13 1.22 7.32
N THR A 211 -2.05 0.53 8.00
CA THR A 211 -2.92 1.15 9.02
C THR A 211 -2.11 1.72 10.18
N GLU A 212 -1.26 0.90 10.79
CA GLU A 212 -0.42 1.32 11.92
C GLU A 212 0.53 2.46 11.50
N GLY A 213 1.16 2.36 10.33
CA GLY A 213 2.05 3.38 9.82
C GLY A 213 1.35 4.73 9.65
N LEU A 214 0.15 4.74 9.04
CA LEU A 214 -0.63 5.96 8.86
C LEU A 214 -1.07 6.57 10.20
N GLU A 215 -1.51 5.74 11.15
CA GLU A 215 -1.89 6.18 12.49
C GLU A 215 -0.72 6.84 13.22
N LEU A 216 0.47 6.22 13.21
CA LEU A 216 1.66 6.72 13.88
C LEU A 216 2.23 7.98 13.21
N LEU A 217 2.27 8.02 11.87
CA LEU A 217 2.64 9.21 11.11
C LEU A 217 1.72 10.38 11.48
N THR A 218 0.40 10.16 11.44
CA THR A 218 -0.61 11.19 11.76
C THR A 218 -0.54 11.62 13.23
N ALA A 219 -0.25 10.71 14.16
CA ALA A 219 -0.06 11.07 15.57
C ALA A 219 1.18 11.96 15.77
N ALA A 220 2.25 11.71 15.01
CA ALA A 220 3.46 12.55 15.04
C ALA A 220 3.16 13.98 14.57
N THR A 221 2.35 14.15 13.52
CA THR A 221 1.97 15.48 13.00
C THR A 221 1.11 16.29 13.96
N ARG A 222 0.37 15.62 14.84
CA ARG A 222 -0.48 16.24 15.86
C ARG A 222 0.26 16.56 17.16
N THR A 223 1.51 16.11 17.31
CA THR A 223 2.30 16.36 18.53
C THR A 223 2.82 17.80 18.53
N PRO A 224 2.48 18.64 19.52
CA PRO A 224 2.95 20.03 19.56
C PRO A 224 4.45 20.12 19.78
N GLY A 225 5.14 20.94 18.97
CA GLY A 225 6.57 21.23 19.15
C GLY A 225 7.21 21.76 17.87
N GLU A 226 8.39 22.36 18.01
CA GLU A 226 9.18 22.79 16.85
C GLU A 226 9.85 21.58 16.19
N VAL A 227 9.70 21.48 14.87
CA VAL A 227 10.32 20.42 14.05
C VAL A 227 10.91 21.06 12.80
N PRO A 228 12.13 20.69 12.39
CA PRO A 228 12.71 21.11 11.12
C PRO A 228 11.80 20.83 9.92
N ASP A 229 11.75 21.78 8.98
CA ASP A 229 10.82 21.73 7.84
C ASP A 229 11.08 20.55 6.89
N ASP A 230 12.33 20.11 6.76
CA ASP A 230 12.72 18.95 5.96
C ASP A 230 12.14 17.63 6.51
N VAL A 231 12.22 17.44 7.83
CA VAL A 231 11.61 16.29 8.52
C VAL A 231 10.10 16.33 8.40
N ARG A 232 9.47 17.51 8.59
CA ARG A 232 8.02 17.69 8.43
C ARG A 232 7.58 17.38 7.00
N ALA A 233 8.29 17.90 6.00
CA ALA A 233 8.01 17.65 4.58
C ALA A 233 8.06 16.15 4.27
N MET A 234 9.04 15.43 4.81
CA MET A 234 9.17 13.98 4.62
C MET A 234 8.00 13.20 5.24
N VAL A 235 7.63 13.51 6.49
CA VAL A 235 6.47 12.86 7.15
C VAL A 235 5.18 13.14 6.39
N TYR A 236 4.98 14.37 5.91
CA TYR A 236 3.78 14.71 5.14
C TYR A 236 3.80 14.03 3.77
N ALA A 237 4.96 13.93 3.11
CA ALA A 237 5.10 13.19 1.87
C ALA A 237 4.79 11.69 2.05
N LEU A 238 5.18 11.09 3.17
CA LEU A 238 4.79 9.72 3.52
C LEU A 238 3.28 9.61 3.73
N ILE A 239 2.64 10.55 4.43
CA ILE A 239 1.18 10.55 4.58
C ILE A 239 0.50 10.68 3.20
N VAL A 240 0.97 11.57 2.34
CA VAL A 240 0.50 11.68 0.95
C VAL A 240 0.65 10.34 0.25
N HIS A 241 1.80 9.66 0.36
CA HIS A 241 2.02 8.35 -0.25
C HIS A 241 1.01 7.31 0.25
N PHE A 242 0.77 7.21 1.56
CA PHE A 242 -0.18 6.26 2.13
C PHE A 242 -1.62 6.54 1.69
N VAL A 243 -2.02 7.82 1.68
CA VAL A 243 -3.37 8.29 1.34
C VAL A 243 -3.62 8.19 -0.18
N THR A 244 -2.61 8.45 -1.02
CA THR A 244 -2.76 8.39 -2.49
C THR A 244 -2.55 7.01 -3.08
N SER A 245 -1.88 6.11 -2.35
CA SER A 245 -1.64 4.72 -2.79
C SER A 245 -2.73 3.75 -2.30
N GLY A 246 -3.48 4.12 -1.26
CA GLY A 246 -4.83 3.61 -1.04
C GLY A 246 -5.83 4.36 -1.90
N ARG A 247 -7.08 3.90 -1.94
CA ARG A 247 -8.16 4.78 -2.35
C ARG A 247 -8.41 5.60 -1.09
N SER A 248 -7.90 6.81 -0.94
CA SER A 248 -8.23 7.66 0.23
C SER A 248 -8.81 9.01 -0.22
N ASP A 249 -9.31 9.78 0.75
CA ASP A 249 -9.97 11.07 0.52
C ASP A 249 -9.06 12.07 -0.20
N GLU A 250 -9.36 12.34 -1.48
CA GLU A 250 -8.63 13.29 -2.34
C GLU A 250 -8.54 14.70 -1.73
N ARG A 251 -9.53 15.12 -0.92
CA ARG A 251 -9.51 16.43 -0.25
C ARG A 251 -8.46 16.46 0.86
N GLN A 252 -8.40 15.41 1.66
CA GLN A 252 -7.38 15.27 2.69
C GLN A 252 -5.98 15.10 2.06
N ALA A 253 -5.88 14.39 0.93
CA ALA A 253 -4.63 14.28 0.17
C ALA A 253 -4.15 15.65 -0.33
N ALA A 254 -5.04 16.51 -0.85
CA ALA A 254 -4.69 17.83 -1.35
C ALA A 254 -4.12 18.76 -0.27
N GLU A 255 -4.69 18.74 0.94
CA GLU A 255 -4.17 19.50 2.08
C GLU A 255 -2.74 19.06 2.44
N TRP A 256 -2.51 17.75 2.54
CA TRP A 256 -1.18 17.21 2.81
C TRP A 256 -0.19 17.51 1.68
N ILE A 257 -0.59 17.45 0.42
CA ILE A 257 0.24 17.79 -0.74
C ILE A 257 0.66 19.27 -0.69
N HIS A 258 -0.29 20.19 -0.47
CA HIS A 258 0.01 21.62 -0.39
C HIS A 258 0.99 21.95 0.74
N GLU A 259 0.75 21.37 1.92
CA GLU A 259 1.59 21.65 3.08
C GLU A 259 2.97 20.98 2.96
N ALA A 260 3.06 19.75 2.44
CA ALA A 260 4.32 19.10 2.11
C ALA A 260 5.10 19.92 1.07
N HIS A 261 4.43 20.43 0.03
CA HIS A 261 5.06 21.24 -1.02
C HIS A 261 5.59 22.57 -0.47
N ARG A 262 4.85 23.23 0.42
CA ARG A 262 5.27 24.47 1.06
C ARG A 262 6.58 24.27 1.85
N LEU A 263 6.70 23.16 2.55
CA LEU A 263 7.84 22.81 3.39
C LEU A 263 9.05 22.32 2.56
N SER A 264 8.79 21.61 1.46
CA SER A 264 9.82 21.07 0.56
C SER A 264 10.50 22.11 -0.33
N ARG A 265 10.30 23.41 -0.08
CA ARG A 265 11.03 24.47 -0.79
C ARG A 265 12.36 24.82 -0.12
N CYS A 266 12.67 24.16 1.00
CA CYS A 266 13.83 24.42 1.85
C CYS A 266 14.63 23.13 2.06
N GLY A 267 15.75 22.93 1.35
CA GLY A 267 16.75 21.89 1.68
C GLY A 267 17.00 20.82 0.62
N HIS A 268 17.90 19.88 0.92
CA HIS A 268 18.12 18.66 0.12
C HIS A 268 17.12 17.59 0.54
N HIS A 269 16.46 16.98 -0.43
CA HIS A 269 15.23 16.22 -0.20
C HIS A 269 15.45 14.72 -0.31
N HIS A 270 14.83 13.98 0.62
CA HIS A 270 14.54 12.57 0.43
C HIS A 270 13.91 12.36 -0.97
N PRO A 271 14.29 11.31 -1.74
CA PRO A 271 13.81 11.08 -3.10
C PRO A 271 12.28 11.15 -3.25
N GLY A 272 11.53 10.62 -2.28
CA GLY A 272 10.07 10.66 -2.24
C GLY A 272 9.47 12.07 -2.18
N VAL A 273 10.18 13.05 -1.61
CA VAL A 273 9.67 14.44 -1.50
C VAL A 273 9.71 15.14 -2.88
N LYS A 274 10.55 14.70 -3.81
CA LYS A 274 10.58 15.26 -5.18
C LYS A 274 9.24 15.10 -5.91
N PHE A 275 8.49 14.03 -5.61
CA PHE A 275 7.18 13.77 -6.20
C PHE A 275 6.09 14.74 -5.71
N ILE A 276 6.27 15.36 -4.55
CA ILE A 276 5.28 16.29 -3.99
C ILE A 276 5.08 17.52 -4.88
N ALA A 277 6.17 18.05 -5.47
CA ALA A 277 6.05 19.18 -6.40
C ALA A 277 5.25 18.80 -7.66
N VAL A 278 5.39 17.56 -8.14
CA VAL A 278 4.65 17.05 -9.30
C VAL A 278 3.17 16.87 -8.96
N LEU A 279 2.87 16.26 -7.81
CA LEU A 279 1.49 16.09 -7.34
C LEU A 279 0.80 17.43 -7.11
N GLU A 280 1.52 18.42 -6.55
CA GLU A 280 1.00 19.77 -6.36
C GLU A 280 0.67 20.47 -7.69
N HIS A 281 1.54 20.32 -8.67
CA HIS A 281 1.28 20.84 -10.02
C HIS A 281 0.05 20.18 -10.64
N MET A 282 -0.11 18.86 -10.49
CA MET A 282 -1.28 18.13 -10.99
C MET A 282 -2.58 18.57 -10.32
N LEU A 283 -2.57 18.92 -9.02
CA LEU A 283 -3.76 19.48 -8.36
C LEU A 283 -4.18 20.83 -8.95
N ARG A 284 -3.21 21.66 -9.39
CA ARG A 284 -3.47 22.98 -9.98
C ARG A 284 -3.81 22.92 -11.47
N ALA A 285 -3.20 21.99 -12.19
CA ALA A 285 -3.34 21.79 -13.63
C ALA A 285 -3.52 20.29 -13.93
N PRO A 286 -4.71 19.73 -13.67
CA PRO A 286 -4.99 18.31 -13.91
C PRO A 286 -4.73 17.88 -15.37
N GLU A 287 -4.90 18.80 -16.32
CA GLU A 287 -4.61 18.60 -17.74
C GLU A 287 -3.13 18.29 -18.03
N ALA A 288 -2.22 18.67 -17.12
CA ALA A 288 -0.79 18.41 -17.26
C ALA A 288 -0.36 17.01 -16.78
N ALA A 289 -1.28 16.19 -16.27
CA ALA A 289 -0.99 14.87 -15.69
C ALA A 289 -0.17 13.95 -16.60
N LEU A 290 -0.40 14.01 -17.93
CA LEU A 290 0.33 13.19 -18.92
C LEU A 290 1.82 13.54 -19.06
N THR A 291 2.22 14.74 -18.64
CA THR A 291 3.60 15.25 -18.77
C THR A 291 4.23 15.60 -17.43
N ALA A 292 3.48 15.51 -16.33
CA ALA A 292 3.86 16.02 -15.02
C ALA A 292 5.16 15.39 -14.49
N PHE A 293 5.41 14.11 -14.79
CA PHE A 293 6.59 13.37 -14.34
C PHE A 293 7.78 13.45 -15.32
N ALA A 294 7.62 14.09 -16.49
CA ALA A 294 8.68 14.16 -17.51
C ALA A 294 10.00 14.77 -17.00
N PRO A 295 10.01 15.83 -16.16
CA PRO A 295 11.26 16.40 -15.64
C PRO A 295 12.08 15.44 -14.76
N MET A 296 11.46 14.36 -14.25
CA MET A 296 12.10 13.40 -13.36
C MET A 296 12.71 12.20 -14.10
N LEU A 297 12.54 12.12 -15.42
CA LEU A 297 13.05 11.02 -16.24
C LEU A 297 14.58 11.00 -16.32
N ASP A 298 15.24 12.13 -16.09
CA ASP A 298 16.70 12.30 -16.11
C ASP A 298 17.29 12.57 -14.70
N ASP A 299 16.52 12.30 -13.63
CA ASP A 299 16.98 12.51 -12.24
C ASP A 299 18.24 11.68 -11.93
N GLU A 300 19.13 12.18 -11.08
CA GLU A 300 20.35 11.45 -10.70
C GLU A 300 20.04 10.15 -9.94
N ASP A 301 18.95 10.13 -9.15
CA ASP A 301 18.55 8.94 -8.40
C ASP A 301 17.81 7.94 -9.32
N PRO A 302 18.36 6.73 -9.55
CA PRO A 302 17.73 5.71 -10.39
C PRO A 302 16.34 5.28 -9.90
N TRP A 303 16.08 5.32 -8.59
CA TRP A 303 14.76 4.96 -8.05
C TRP A 303 13.72 6.01 -8.43
N VAL A 304 14.10 7.29 -8.44
CA VAL A 304 13.24 8.41 -8.88
C VAL A 304 12.91 8.28 -10.36
N ARG A 305 13.91 8.01 -11.21
CA ARG A 305 13.69 7.79 -12.65
C ARG A 305 12.78 6.60 -12.92
N ALA A 306 12.96 5.49 -12.23
CA ALA A 306 12.14 4.28 -12.39
C ALA A 306 10.67 4.55 -12.03
N LEU A 307 10.41 5.18 -10.88
CA LEU A 307 9.06 5.58 -10.47
C LEU A 307 8.45 6.61 -11.42
N ALA A 308 9.21 7.61 -11.89
CA ALA A 308 8.74 8.58 -12.86
C ALA A 308 8.28 7.90 -14.15
N ARG A 309 9.04 6.92 -14.67
CA ARG A 309 8.64 6.14 -15.84
C ARG A 309 7.38 5.31 -15.59
N TRP A 310 7.27 4.67 -14.43
CA TRP A 310 6.03 3.97 -14.06
C TRP A 310 4.83 4.90 -14.04
N HIS A 311 4.94 6.08 -13.41
CA HIS A 311 3.88 7.09 -13.41
C HIS A 311 3.54 7.59 -14.82
N MET A 312 4.53 7.84 -15.69
CA MET A 312 4.29 8.20 -17.10
C MET A 312 3.48 7.13 -17.85
N GLY A 313 3.82 5.86 -17.64
CA GLY A 313 3.06 4.73 -18.18
C GLY A 313 1.63 4.69 -17.64
N LYS A 314 1.46 4.77 -16.31
CA LYS A 314 0.17 4.73 -15.62
C LYS A 314 -0.76 5.88 -16.04
N MET A 315 -0.25 7.11 -16.13
CA MET A 315 -1.05 8.26 -16.56
C MET A 315 -1.55 8.08 -18.00
N ARG A 316 -0.70 7.59 -18.92
CA ARG A 316 -1.13 7.29 -20.29
C ARG A 316 -2.23 6.24 -20.34
N ILE A 317 -2.16 5.21 -19.50
CA ILE A 317 -3.22 4.19 -19.38
C ILE A 317 -4.52 4.82 -18.85
N MET A 318 -4.44 5.59 -17.75
CA MET A 318 -5.59 6.21 -17.09
C MET A 318 -6.37 7.18 -18.00
N PHE A 319 -5.67 7.91 -18.88
CA PHE A 319 -6.26 8.85 -19.83
C PHE A 319 -6.49 8.28 -21.24
N GLY A 320 -6.41 6.96 -21.43
CA GLY A 320 -6.73 6.30 -22.70
C GLY A 320 -5.75 6.58 -23.85
N ARG A 321 -4.48 6.83 -23.53
CA ARG A 321 -3.36 7.10 -24.46
C ARG A 321 -2.35 5.95 -24.52
N ASP A 322 -2.77 4.74 -24.22
CA ASP A 322 -1.90 3.57 -24.02
C ASP A 322 -1.32 2.97 -25.32
N GLY A 323 -1.83 3.35 -26.50
CA GLY A 323 -1.44 2.71 -27.76
C GLY A 323 -1.68 3.48 -29.07
N GLN A 324 -1.39 4.78 -29.15
CA GLN A 324 -1.23 5.42 -30.46
C GLN A 324 0.07 4.93 -31.13
N GLU A 325 0.04 3.71 -31.68
CA GLU A 325 0.86 3.39 -32.84
C GLU A 325 0.31 4.19 -34.01
N GLY A 326 1.18 4.85 -34.79
CA GLY A 326 0.81 5.66 -35.94
C GLY A 326 0.03 4.88 -37.01
N ARG A 327 -1.28 4.75 -36.81
CA ARG A 327 -2.23 4.41 -37.88
C ARG A 327 -2.58 5.69 -38.63
N ASP A 328 -1.70 6.03 -39.57
CA ASP A 328 -2.04 6.71 -40.84
C ASP A 328 -0.88 6.71 -41.88
N GLY A 329 0.12 5.84 -41.72
CA GLY A 329 1.30 5.83 -42.61
C GLY A 329 1.37 4.72 -43.68
N ARG A 330 0.42 3.77 -43.75
CA ARG A 330 0.60 2.56 -44.59
C ARG A 330 -0.56 2.13 -45.49
N GLU A 331 -1.56 2.98 -45.74
CA GLU A 331 -2.61 2.67 -46.74
C GLU A 331 -2.65 3.62 -47.94
N GLY A 332 -1.62 4.45 -48.15
CA GLY A 332 -1.63 5.48 -49.19
C GLY A 332 -0.44 5.49 -50.15
N GLN A 333 0.20 4.36 -50.47
CA GLN A 333 1.21 4.31 -51.55
C GLN A 333 1.15 2.97 -52.29
N ASN A 334 0.11 2.79 -53.11
CA ASN A 334 0.16 1.95 -54.30
C ASN A 334 -1.00 2.30 -55.22
N GLN A 335 -0.96 3.49 -55.79
CA GLN A 335 -1.54 3.77 -57.10
C GLN A 335 -0.89 5.04 -57.66
N ASP A 336 -0.50 4.93 -58.92
CA ASP A 336 -0.14 6.00 -59.87
C ASP A 336 1.35 6.20 -60.15
N GLY A 337 1.88 5.25 -60.93
CA GLY A 337 2.83 5.60 -61.97
C GLY A 337 2.06 5.93 -63.24
N GLN A 338 1.99 7.20 -63.62
CA GLN A 338 2.09 7.74 -64.99
C GLN A 338 1.60 9.19 -65.05
N ASP A 339 2.54 10.10 -65.25
CA ASP A 339 2.59 11.06 -66.37
C ASP A 339 3.35 12.32 -65.99
N GLY A 340 4.19 12.75 -66.93
CA GLY A 340 5.16 13.81 -66.74
C GLY A 340 4.70 15.16 -67.28
N GLN A 341 5.43 16.17 -66.81
CA GLN A 341 5.66 17.50 -67.39
C GLN A 341 4.42 18.39 -67.54
N ASP A 342 4.40 19.56 -66.89
CA ASP A 342 5.08 20.76 -67.41
C ASP A 342 5.12 21.91 -66.37
N ARG A 343 5.85 22.95 -66.76
CA ARG A 343 6.46 24.08 -66.05
C ARG A 343 5.56 25.21 -65.47
N ARG A 344 6.18 25.88 -64.47
CA ARG A 344 6.34 27.35 -64.21
C ARG A 344 5.36 28.12 -63.30
N ASP A 345 6.00 28.71 -62.28
CA ASP A 345 5.97 30.09 -61.76
C ASP A 345 4.64 30.75 -61.35
N GLY A 346 4.60 31.18 -60.07
CA GLY A 346 3.68 32.19 -59.55
C GLY A 346 3.66 32.24 -58.03
N GLN A 347 4.27 33.28 -57.45
CA GLN A 347 4.26 33.59 -56.02
C GLN A 347 2.85 33.85 -55.49
N ASP A 348 2.56 33.32 -54.30
CA ASP A 348 1.75 33.91 -53.21
C ASP A 348 1.96 32.99 -52.00
N GLY A 349 2.51 33.41 -50.87
CA GLY A 349 1.93 34.40 -49.97
C GLY A 349 1.48 33.65 -48.70
N GLN A 350 2.32 33.66 -47.68
CA GLN A 350 2.05 33.34 -46.27
C GLN A 350 0.85 32.42 -45.92
N ASN A 351 1.12 31.13 -45.71
CA ASN A 351 0.61 30.37 -44.54
C ASN A 351 1.28 28.98 -44.46
N ARG A 352 2.39 28.89 -43.74
CA ARG A 352 2.97 27.61 -43.28
C ARG A 352 3.48 27.79 -41.86
N GLN A 353 2.53 27.84 -40.93
CA GLN A 353 2.74 27.60 -39.51
C GLN A 353 1.43 26.97 -39.05
N ASP A 354 1.36 25.64 -39.19
CA ASP A 354 0.51 24.71 -38.42
C ASP A 354 0.88 23.26 -38.80
N GLY A 355 2.18 23.04 -38.98
CA GLY A 355 2.79 21.71 -38.97
C GLY A 355 3.51 21.54 -37.64
N GLN A 356 2.75 21.56 -36.54
CA GLN A 356 3.29 21.19 -35.24
C GLN A 356 3.35 19.67 -35.24
N ASP A 357 4.58 19.15 -35.36
CA ASP A 357 4.93 17.76 -35.15
C ASP A 357 4.12 17.17 -33.98
N ARG A 358 3.23 16.20 -34.26
CA ARG A 358 2.80 15.25 -33.22
C ARG A 358 4.03 14.42 -32.88
N GLN A 359 4.81 14.88 -31.92
CA GLN A 359 5.79 14.04 -31.23
C GLN A 359 4.99 12.99 -30.43
N ASP A 360 4.65 11.87 -31.06
CA ASP A 360 4.14 10.70 -30.35
C ASP A 360 5.30 10.17 -29.50
N GLY A 361 5.39 10.66 -28.25
CA GLY A 361 6.35 10.16 -27.26
C GLY A 361 6.13 8.69 -26.93
N PRO A 362 7.05 8.05 -26.17
CA PRO A 362 7.01 6.61 -25.91
C PRO A 362 5.65 6.08 -25.45
N THR A 363 5.30 4.87 -25.87
CA THR A 363 4.05 4.20 -25.46
C THR A 363 4.04 3.95 -23.95
N ALA A 364 2.84 3.70 -23.38
CA ALA A 364 2.72 3.35 -21.97
C ALA A 364 3.56 2.09 -21.64
N GLU A 365 3.51 1.09 -22.51
CA GLU A 365 4.28 -0.15 -22.38
C GLU A 365 5.79 0.10 -22.41
N ALA A 366 6.28 0.95 -23.33
CA ALA A 366 7.70 1.29 -23.38
C ALA A 366 8.20 1.99 -22.10
N TYR A 367 7.39 2.87 -21.51
CA TYR A 367 7.70 3.46 -20.21
C TYR A 367 7.74 2.42 -19.09
N LEU A 368 6.77 1.50 -19.06
CA LEU A 368 6.71 0.42 -18.07
C LEU A 368 7.89 -0.54 -18.22
N GLU A 369 8.23 -1.00 -19.42
CA GLU A 369 9.39 -1.87 -19.65
C GLU A 369 10.71 -1.22 -19.21
N ALA A 370 10.89 0.07 -19.50
CA ALA A 370 12.05 0.83 -19.05
C ALA A 370 12.09 0.96 -17.51
N ALA A 371 10.93 1.18 -16.87
CA ALA A 371 10.84 1.19 -15.40
C ALA A 371 11.19 -0.17 -14.81
N LEU A 372 10.69 -1.28 -15.39
CA LEU A 372 10.99 -2.63 -14.94
C LEU A 372 12.47 -2.95 -15.04
N ALA A 373 13.13 -2.52 -16.12
CA ALA A 373 14.57 -2.69 -16.30
C ALA A 373 15.37 -1.95 -15.22
N GLU A 374 14.99 -0.72 -14.88
CA GLU A 374 15.65 0.02 -13.81
C GLU A 374 15.39 -0.56 -12.41
N PHE A 375 14.16 -0.97 -12.08
CA PHE A 375 13.88 -1.64 -10.80
C PHE A 375 14.61 -2.97 -10.67
N ARG A 376 14.72 -3.75 -11.76
CA ARG A 376 15.55 -4.97 -11.80
C ARG A 376 17.03 -4.67 -11.56
N ALA A 377 17.56 -3.59 -12.15
CA ALA A 377 18.94 -3.17 -11.92
C ALA A 377 19.18 -2.70 -10.48
N LEU A 378 18.16 -2.10 -9.84
CA LEU A 378 18.21 -1.72 -8.43
C LEU A 378 18.06 -2.90 -7.48
N GLY A 379 17.41 -3.98 -7.91
CA GLY A 379 17.01 -5.09 -7.03
C GLY A 379 15.82 -4.73 -6.13
N GLU A 380 15.04 -3.72 -6.49
CA GLU A 380 13.93 -3.19 -5.69
C GLU A 380 12.62 -3.89 -6.10
N ARG A 381 12.10 -4.72 -5.20
CA ARG A 381 11.05 -5.71 -5.49
C ARG A 381 9.67 -5.09 -5.59
N TYR A 382 9.37 -4.10 -4.75
CA TYR A 382 8.06 -3.47 -4.74
C TYR A 382 7.81 -2.70 -6.05
N GLY A 383 8.80 -1.96 -6.55
CA GLY A 383 8.72 -1.30 -7.85
C GLY A 383 8.58 -2.29 -9.01
N MET A 384 9.25 -3.45 -8.96
CA MET A 384 9.02 -4.51 -9.94
C MET A 384 7.57 -4.99 -9.94
N SER A 385 6.95 -5.20 -8.76
CA SER A 385 5.57 -5.67 -8.66
C SER A 385 4.56 -4.64 -9.18
N LEU A 386 4.79 -3.34 -8.93
CA LEU A 386 3.97 -2.25 -9.48
C LEU A 386 3.97 -2.26 -11.01
N VAL A 387 5.13 -2.45 -11.63
CA VAL A 387 5.25 -2.46 -13.09
C VAL A 387 4.65 -3.72 -13.70
N LEU A 388 4.94 -4.90 -13.13
CA LEU A 388 4.39 -6.18 -13.59
C LEU A 388 2.86 -6.20 -13.51
N THR A 389 2.28 -5.57 -12.48
CA THR A 389 0.83 -5.40 -12.33
C THR A 389 0.23 -4.59 -13.47
N GLU A 390 0.86 -3.47 -13.85
CA GLU A 390 0.34 -2.65 -14.96
C GLU A 390 0.52 -3.33 -16.33
N LEU A 391 1.61 -4.06 -16.54
CA LEU A 391 1.78 -4.89 -17.73
C LEU A 391 0.72 -6.00 -17.81
N ALA A 392 0.40 -6.65 -16.69
CA ALA A 392 -0.67 -7.63 -16.61
C ALA A 392 -2.03 -7.02 -16.98
N ASN A 393 -2.34 -5.82 -16.47
CA ASN A 393 -3.55 -5.08 -16.82
C ASN A 393 -3.63 -4.82 -18.34
N LEU A 394 -2.53 -4.39 -18.97
CA LEU A 394 -2.47 -4.15 -20.42
C LEU A 394 -2.72 -5.43 -21.24
N LEU A 395 -2.13 -6.56 -20.83
CA LEU A 395 -2.34 -7.86 -21.48
C LEU A 395 -3.80 -8.32 -21.35
N ALA A 396 -4.38 -8.18 -20.17
CA ALA A 396 -5.79 -8.52 -19.93
C ALA A 396 -6.72 -7.72 -20.85
N VAL A 397 -6.48 -6.41 -21.00
CA VAL A 397 -7.27 -5.56 -21.91
C VAL A 397 -7.17 -6.02 -23.37
N ARG A 398 -6.00 -6.53 -23.79
CA ARG A 398 -5.79 -7.10 -25.14
C ARG A 398 -6.40 -8.49 -25.32
N GLY A 399 -6.87 -9.12 -24.24
CA GLY A 399 -7.44 -10.46 -24.25
C GLY A 399 -6.43 -11.59 -24.04
N ASP A 400 -5.16 -11.25 -23.78
CA ASP A 400 -4.16 -12.24 -23.37
C ASP A 400 -4.24 -12.48 -21.86
N PHE A 401 -5.28 -13.21 -21.44
CA PHE A 401 -5.54 -13.47 -20.03
C PHE A 401 -4.50 -14.41 -19.41
N ALA A 402 -3.98 -15.38 -20.18
CA ALA A 402 -2.94 -16.29 -19.71
C ALA A 402 -1.63 -15.53 -19.45
N GLY A 403 -1.17 -14.71 -20.41
CA GLY A 403 0.00 -13.86 -20.23
C GLY A 403 -0.18 -12.83 -19.11
N ALA A 404 -1.39 -12.30 -18.92
CA ALA A 404 -1.70 -11.43 -17.79
C ALA A 404 -1.57 -12.17 -16.44
N CYS A 405 -2.13 -13.38 -16.32
CA CYS A 405 -1.99 -14.21 -15.12
C CYS A 405 -0.52 -14.53 -14.81
N GLU A 406 0.32 -14.82 -15.82
CA GLU A 406 1.76 -15.04 -15.63
C GLU A 406 2.47 -13.81 -15.06
N HIS A 407 2.13 -12.61 -15.54
CA HIS A 407 2.71 -11.37 -15.00
C HIS A 407 2.23 -11.10 -13.57
N TYR A 408 0.99 -11.41 -13.23
CA TYR A 408 0.52 -11.37 -11.84
C TYR A 408 1.26 -12.37 -10.95
N GLU A 409 1.52 -13.62 -11.40
CA GLU A 409 2.31 -14.56 -10.60
C GLU A 409 3.72 -14.02 -10.33
N GLN A 410 4.37 -13.41 -11.32
CA GLN A 410 5.67 -12.77 -11.13
C GLN A 410 5.58 -11.60 -10.12
N ALA A 411 4.55 -10.76 -10.22
CA ALA A 411 4.33 -9.66 -9.29
C ALA A 411 4.08 -10.16 -7.87
N ILE A 412 3.27 -11.20 -7.71
CA ILE A 412 2.93 -11.83 -6.42
C ILE A 412 4.16 -12.46 -5.80
N ALA A 413 4.98 -13.18 -6.56
CA ALA A 413 6.21 -13.79 -6.07
C ALA A 413 7.13 -12.73 -5.45
N VAL A 414 7.36 -11.65 -6.20
CA VAL A 414 8.27 -10.57 -5.78
C VAL A 414 7.71 -9.77 -4.61
N VAL A 415 6.40 -9.47 -4.59
CA VAL A 415 5.79 -8.69 -3.51
C VAL A 415 5.59 -9.51 -2.22
N SER A 416 5.43 -10.83 -2.34
CA SER A 416 5.36 -11.73 -1.18
C SER A 416 6.68 -11.79 -0.42
N GLU A 417 7.82 -11.65 -1.12
CA GLU A 417 9.14 -11.60 -0.48
C GLU A 417 9.29 -10.39 0.45
N VAL A 418 8.66 -9.24 0.12
CA VAL A 418 8.71 -8.02 0.96
C VAL A 418 7.65 -7.98 2.05
N GLY A 419 6.70 -8.92 2.06
CA GLY A 419 5.65 -9.01 3.07
C GLY A 419 4.41 -8.13 2.83
N ALA A 420 4.29 -7.49 1.66
CA ALA A 420 3.13 -6.64 1.33
C ALA A 420 1.91 -7.50 0.96
N THR A 421 1.26 -8.04 1.99
CA THR A 421 0.17 -9.01 1.88
C THR A 421 -1.08 -8.39 1.25
N GLU A 422 -1.28 -7.08 1.42
CA GLU A 422 -2.42 -6.35 0.86
C GLU A 422 -2.40 -6.34 -0.67
N ASP A 423 -1.23 -6.14 -1.29
CA ASP A 423 -1.12 -6.11 -2.75
C ASP A 423 -1.41 -7.51 -3.35
N VAL A 424 -1.07 -8.58 -2.64
CA VAL A 424 -1.40 -9.96 -3.04
C VAL A 424 -2.92 -10.16 -3.11
N ILE A 425 -3.69 -9.61 -2.16
CA ILE A 425 -5.17 -9.69 -2.17
C ILE A 425 -5.72 -9.12 -3.47
N ARG A 426 -5.27 -7.92 -3.86
CA ARG A 426 -5.70 -7.25 -5.08
C ARG A 426 -5.33 -8.05 -6.33
N MET A 427 -4.08 -8.50 -6.43
CA MET A 427 -3.59 -9.25 -7.59
C MET A 427 -4.32 -10.59 -7.75
N ARG A 428 -4.51 -11.35 -6.66
CA ARG A 428 -5.25 -12.62 -6.66
C ARG A 428 -6.73 -12.44 -6.99
N SER A 429 -7.35 -11.37 -6.48
CA SER A 429 -8.74 -11.02 -6.81
C SER A 429 -8.90 -10.76 -8.30
N ARG A 430 -7.95 -10.04 -8.90
CA ARG A 430 -7.95 -9.77 -10.33
C ARG A 430 -7.65 -11.03 -11.17
N GLN A 431 -6.71 -11.87 -10.77
CA GLN A 431 -6.45 -13.16 -11.44
C GLN A 431 -7.68 -14.06 -11.45
N ALA A 432 -8.47 -14.11 -10.36
CA ALA A 432 -9.69 -14.91 -10.32
C ALA A 432 -10.69 -14.52 -11.43
N GLN A 433 -10.84 -13.22 -11.68
CA GLN A 433 -11.67 -12.72 -12.79
C GLN A 433 -11.13 -13.12 -14.16
N LEU A 434 -9.81 -13.11 -14.33
CA LEU A 434 -9.17 -13.54 -15.58
C LEU A 434 -9.26 -15.05 -15.80
N TYR A 435 -9.15 -15.85 -14.74
CA TYR A 435 -9.36 -17.30 -14.81
C TYR A 435 -10.81 -17.64 -15.14
N TRP A 436 -11.78 -16.87 -14.62
CA TRP A 436 -13.18 -16.99 -15.05
C TRP A 436 -13.35 -16.74 -16.56
N LEU A 437 -12.69 -15.70 -17.10
CA LEU A 437 -12.70 -15.41 -18.54
C LEU A 437 -12.02 -16.50 -19.39
N LEU A 438 -11.04 -17.21 -18.83
CA LEU A 438 -10.40 -18.38 -19.44
C LEU A 438 -11.25 -19.66 -19.35
N GLY A 439 -12.26 -19.68 -18.48
CA GLY A 439 -13.02 -20.89 -18.14
C GLY A 439 -12.27 -21.86 -17.22
N ASP A 440 -11.25 -21.39 -16.50
CA ASP A 440 -10.49 -22.17 -15.53
C ASP A 440 -11.04 -21.96 -14.11
N GLU A 441 -12.12 -22.67 -13.80
CA GLU A 441 -12.84 -22.57 -12.52
C GLU A 441 -11.95 -22.95 -11.33
N ASP A 442 -11.09 -23.96 -11.49
CA ASP A 442 -10.21 -24.45 -10.42
C ASP A 442 -9.15 -23.39 -10.05
N ALA A 443 -8.49 -22.80 -11.05
CA ALA A 443 -7.52 -21.72 -10.82
C ALA A 443 -8.19 -20.46 -10.26
N GLY A 444 -9.40 -20.12 -10.74
CA GLY A 444 -10.18 -19.01 -10.21
C GLY A 444 -10.54 -19.18 -8.73
N ALA A 445 -11.03 -20.36 -8.35
CA ALA A 445 -11.34 -20.70 -6.97
C ALA A 445 -10.10 -20.70 -6.07
N ALA A 446 -8.97 -21.23 -6.56
CA ALA A 446 -7.70 -21.21 -5.84
C ALA A 446 -7.21 -19.78 -5.57
N ALA A 447 -7.30 -18.89 -6.56
CA ALA A 447 -6.93 -17.48 -6.43
C ALA A 447 -7.77 -16.75 -5.38
N ILE A 448 -9.11 -16.93 -5.38
CA ILE A 448 -9.98 -16.36 -4.34
C ILE A 448 -9.67 -16.93 -2.96
N ALA A 449 -9.39 -18.24 -2.85
CA ALA A 449 -9.04 -18.85 -1.57
C ALA A 449 -7.73 -18.28 -1.01
N GLU A 450 -6.75 -17.97 -1.85
CA GLU A 450 -5.51 -17.31 -1.44
C GLU A 450 -5.75 -15.86 -1.01
N ALA A 451 -6.49 -15.09 -1.81
CA ALA A 451 -6.86 -13.71 -1.45
C ALA A 451 -7.55 -13.65 -0.08
N ARG A 452 -8.44 -14.60 0.22
CA ARG A 452 -9.09 -14.70 1.54
C ARG A 452 -8.13 -15.03 2.68
N ARG A 453 -7.19 -15.96 2.49
CA ARG A 453 -6.17 -16.27 3.50
C ARG A 453 -5.29 -15.06 3.81
N CYS A 454 -4.97 -14.26 2.79
CA CYS A 454 -4.25 -13.00 2.98
C CYS A 454 -5.12 -11.97 3.71
N ALA A 455 -6.39 -11.84 3.35
CA ALA A 455 -7.34 -10.93 3.98
C ALA A 455 -7.54 -11.18 5.48
N GLU A 456 -7.47 -12.44 5.95
CA GLU A 456 -7.54 -12.78 7.39
C GLU A 456 -6.41 -12.17 8.23
N ARG A 457 -5.32 -11.73 7.59
CA ARG A 457 -4.12 -11.20 8.23
C ARG A 457 -3.97 -9.68 8.09
N VAL A 458 -4.94 -9.02 7.46
CA VAL A 458 -4.87 -7.61 7.06
C VAL A 458 -6.05 -6.85 7.62
N THR A 459 -5.83 -5.62 8.06
CA THR A 459 -6.87 -4.70 8.56
C THR A 459 -7.12 -3.49 7.66
N TRP A 460 -6.48 -3.44 6.48
CA TRP A 460 -6.62 -2.32 5.53
C TRP A 460 -7.95 -2.39 4.78
N PRO A 461 -8.90 -1.43 4.98
CA PRO A 461 -10.25 -1.52 4.43
C PRO A 461 -10.30 -1.61 2.90
N ASP A 462 -9.47 -0.84 2.17
CA ASP A 462 -9.50 -0.85 0.70
C ASP A 462 -9.23 -2.24 0.12
N ALA A 463 -8.24 -2.96 0.66
CA ALA A 463 -7.85 -4.27 0.13
C ALA A 463 -8.95 -5.32 0.37
N LEU A 464 -9.63 -5.22 1.52
CA LEU A 464 -10.75 -6.09 1.86
C LEU A 464 -11.99 -5.78 0.99
N ALA A 465 -12.26 -4.49 0.76
CA ALA A 465 -13.34 -4.04 -0.10
C ALA A 465 -13.09 -4.43 -1.57
N GLU A 466 -11.85 -4.33 -2.06
CA GLU A 466 -11.47 -4.78 -3.40
C GLU A 466 -11.75 -6.28 -3.61
N LEU A 467 -11.40 -7.12 -2.63
CA LEU A 467 -11.75 -8.55 -2.67
C LEU A 467 -13.27 -8.76 -2.70
N ALA A 468 -14.03 -8.01 -1.90
CA ALA A 468 -15.48 -8.10 -1.88
C ALA A 468 -16.10 -7.66 -3.22
N PHE A 469 -15.62 -6.56 -3.83
CA PHE A 469 -16.04 -6.14 -5.18
C PHE A 469 -15.75 -7.21 -6.23
N ALA A 470 -14.55 -7.78 -6.23
CA ALA A 470 -14.19 -8.82 -7.20
C ALA A 470 -15.08 -10.06 -7.06
N ARG A 471 -15.43 -10.45 -5.83
CA ARG A 471 -16.36 -11.56 -5.56
C ARG A 471 -17.79 -11.21 -5.97
N ALA A 472 -18.23 -9.97 -5.81
CA ALA A 472 -19.53 -9.52 -6.30
C ALA A 472 -19.62 -9.61 -7.83
N GLU A 473 -18.56 -9.21 -8.54
CA GLU A 473 -18.46 -9.33 -9.99
C GLU A 473 -18.52 -10.78 -10.47
N LEU A 474 -17.71 -11.65 -9.85
CA LEU A 474 -17.70 -13.09 -10.15
C LEU A 474 -19.08 -13.73 -9.89
N ALA A 475 -19.69 -13.47 -8.73
CA ALA A 475 -21.02 -13.98 -8.40
C ALA A 475 -22.07 -13.52 -9.42
N ARG A 476 -22.01 -12.25 -9.86
CA ARG A 476 -22.88 -11.74 -10.91
C ARG A 476 -22.67 -12.48 -12.23
N TRP A 477 -21.42 -12.75 -12.62
CA TRP A 477 -21.12 -13.47 -13.86
C TRP A 477 -21.59 -14.92 -13.83
N ASP A 478 -21.58 -15.55 -12.65
CA ASP A 478 -22.12 -16.89 -12.42
C ASP A 478 -23.65 -16.91 -12.28
N GLY A 479 -24.29 -15.74 -12.22
CA GLY A 479 -25.74 -15.59 -12.08
C GLY A 479 -26.26 -15.68 -10.64
N ASP A 480 -25.39 -15.64 -9.64
CA ASP A 480 -25.76 -15.58 -8.22
C ASP A 480 -25.95 -14.12 -7.77
N ALA A 481 -27.11 -13.57 -8.08
CA ALA A 481 -27.46 -12.20 -7.71
C ALA A 481 -27.53 -11.99 -6.19
N GLU A 482 -27.87 -13.02 -5.40
CA GLU A 482 -27.95 -12.90 -3.95
C GLU A 482 -26.54 -12.73 -3.36
N GLU A 483 -25.58 -13.57 -3.77
CA GLU A 483 -24.19 -13.43 -3.34
C GLU A 483 -23.58 -12.12 -3.82
N ALA A 484 -23.89 -11.66 -5.03
CA ALA A 484 -23.41 -10.38 -5.53
C ALA A 484 -23.85 -9.21 -4.64
N HIS A 485 -25.13 -9.15 -4.24
CA HIS A 485 -25.63 -8.14 -3.31
C HIS A 485 -24.99 -8.27 -1.91
N ARG A 486 -24.81 -9.49 -1.40
CA ARG A 486 -24.14 -9.72 -0.11
C ARG A 486 -22.72 -9.18 -0.13
N GLN A 487 -21.94 -9.47 -1.18
CA GLN A 487 -20.57 -9.00 -1.30
C GLN A 487 -20.48 -7.48 -1.48
N LEU A 488 -21.38 -6.86 -2.24
CA LEU A 488 -21.47 -5.40 -2.33
C LEU A 488 -21.75 -4.75 -0.96
N GLY A 489 -22.67 -5.32 -0.18
CA GLY A 489 -22.96 -4.84 1.17
C GLY A 489 -21.76 -4.96 2.13
N LEU A 490 -20.94 -6.01 1.99
CA LEU A 490 -19.70 -6.15 2.73
C LEU A 490 -18.66 -5.09 2.31
N ALA A 491 -18.50 -4.85 1.01
CA ALA A 491 -17.56 -3.87 0.49
C ALA A 491 -17.87 -2.45 1.01
N THR A 492 -19.14 -2.02 0.92
CA THR A 492 -19.56 -0.69 1.39
C THR A 492 -19.49 -0.58 2.92
N ALA A 493 -19.84 -1.63 3.67
CA ALA A 493 -19.72 -1.62 5.12
C ALA A 493 -18.26 -1.54 5.62
N MET A 494 -17.32 -2.20 4.92
CA MET A 494 -15.88 -2.12 5.23
C MET A 494 -15.31 -0.72 4.98
N LEU A 495 -15.76 -0.07 3.90
CA LEU A 495 -15.33 1.28 3.53
C LEU A 495 -15.96 2.37 4.41
N GLY A 496 -17.18 2.18 4.92
CA GLY A 496 -17.86 3.21 5.72
C GLY A 496 -18.05 4.50 4.91
N ASP A 497 -17.63 5.65 5.44
CA ASP A 497 -17.71 6.95 4.75
C ASP A 497 -16.93 6.95 3.42
N GLU A 498 -15.93 6.08 3.28
CA GLU A 498 -15.14 5.92 2.06
C GLU A 498 -15.93 5.32 0.89
N ALA A 499 -17.07 4.69 1.18
CA ALA A 499 -18.00 4.20 0.15
C ALA A 499 -18.61 5.35 -0.66
N GLU A 500 -18.66 6.56 -0.09
CA GLU A 500 -19.18 7.76 -0.74
C GLU A 500 -18.14 8.43 -1.67
N ARG A 501 -17.02 7.81 -1.99
CA ARG A 501 -16.09 8.34 -3.01
C ARG A 501 -16.60 8.07 -4.41
N ALA A 502 -16.41 9.02 -5.33
CA ALA A 502 -16.98 8.97 -6.68
C ALA A 502 -16.62 7.68 -7.45
N GLU A 503 -15.37 7.22 -7.36
CA GLU A 503 -14.94 5.96 -7.99
C GLU A 503 -15.66 4.73 -7.42
N ILE A 504 -15.85 4.68 -6.09
CA ILE A 504 -16.53 3.58 -5.40
C ILE A 504 -18.03 3.62 -5.67
N ARG A 505 -18.65 4.80 -5.63
CA ARG A 505 -20.07 4.99 -5.98
C ARG A 505 -20.32 4.58 -7.43
N ALA A 506 -19.43 4.95 -8.36
CA ALA A 506 -19.53 4.56 -9.75
C ALA A 506 -19.49 3.04 -9.93
N ALA A 507 -18.50 2.34 -9.34
CA ALA A 507 -18.41 0.89 -9.40
C ALA A 507 -19.59 0.17 -8.73
N THR A 508 -20.03 0.66 -7.56
CA THR A 508 -21.16 0.11 -6.81
C THR A 508 -22.45 0.22 -7.60
N HIS A 509 -22.77 1.42 -8.10
CA HIS A 509 -23.97 1.63 -8.89
C HIS A 509 -23.91 0.96 -10.26
N ASP A 510 -22.74 0.81 -10.86
CA ASP A 510 -22.61 0.04 -12.10
C ASP A 510 -22.98 -1.43 -11.88
N LEU A 511 -22.51 -2.06 -10.79
CA LEU A 511 -22.88 -3.43 -10.44
C LEU A 511 -24.37 -3.56 -10.09
N LEU A 512 -24.90 -2.66 -9.27
CA LEU A 512 -26.33 -2.63 -8.94
C LEU A 512 -27.21 -2.44 -10.19
N GLY A 513 -26.76 -1.67 -11.18
CA GLY A 513 -27.46 -1.49 -12.45
C GLY A 513 -27.59 -2.80 -13.25
N TYR A 514 -26.63 -3.71 -13.15
CA TYR A 514 -26.74 -5.05 -13.74
C TYR A 514 -27.65 -5.97 -12.91
N LEU A 515 -27.65 -5.82 -11.58
CA LEU A 515 -28.41 -6.66 -10.66
C LEU A 515 -29.89 -6.28 -10.52
N ALA A 516 -30.24 -5.05 -10.89
CA ALA A 516 -31.61 -4.56 -10.83
C ALA A 516 -32.53 -5.29 -11.82
N ASP A 517 -33.61 -5.89 -11.32
CA ASP A 517 -34.64 -6.55 -12.14
C ASP A 517 -35.49 -5.53 -12.90
N ASP A 518 -35.87 -4.42 -12.25
CA ASP A 518 -36.66 -3.35 -12.83
C ASP A 518 -35.82 -2.40 -13.70
N LEU A 519 -36.32 -2.04 -14.87
CA LEU A 519 -35.60 -1.16 -15.80
C LEU A 519 -35.52 0.29 -15.30
N GLY A 520 -36.45 0.74 -14.47
CA GLY A 520 -36.41 2.06 -13.83
C GLY A 520 -35.35 2.12 -12.74
N GLU A 521 -35.25 1.09 -11.91
CA GLU A 521 -34.19 0.94 -10.92
C GLU A 521 -32.80 0.83 -11.59
N ALA A 522 -32.68 -0.01 -12.63
CA ALA A 522 -31.45 -0.10 -13.42
C ALA A 522 -31.06 1.27 -14.02
N ARG A 523 -32.01 2.03 -14.57
CA ARG A 523 -31.77 3.39 -15.07
C ARG A 523 -31.27 4.33 -13.98
N ALA A 524 -31.87 4.30 -12.78
CA ALA A 524 -31.44 5.14 -11.67
C ALA A 524 -30.00 4.84 -11.26
N HIS A 525 -29.63 3.57 -11.17
CA HIS A 525 -28.26 3.16 -10.90
C HIS A 525 -27.28 3.56 -12.02
N ARG A 526 -27.64 3.40 -13.30
CA ARG A 526 -26.79 3.87 -14.40
C ARG A 526 -26.57 5.38 -14.38
N ALA A 527 -27.60 6.16 -14.04
CA ALA A 527 -27.51 7.60 -13.90
C ALA A 527 -26.53 7.99 -12.78
N ALA A 528 -26.68 7.38 -11.59
CA ALA A 528 -25.79 7.62 -10.46
C ALA A 528 -24.33 7.21 -10.76
N ALA A 529 -24.13 6.10 -11.49
CA ALA A 529 -22.80 5.68 -11.92
C ALA A 529 -22.17 6.67 -12.91
N CYS A 530 -22.94 7.21 -13.85
CA CYS A 530 -22.45 8.20 -14.82
C CYS A 530 -22.12 9.54 -14.16
N GLU A 531 -22.94 10.00 -13.22
CA GLU A 531 -22.70 11.21 -12.43
C GLU A 531 -21.37 11.07 -11.67
N ALA A 532 -21.22 9.99 -10.90
CA ALA A 532 -20.02 9.73 -10.13
C ALA A 532 -18.76 9.56 -11.02
N ALA A 533 -18.86 8.88 -12.17
CA ALA A 533 -17.74 8.78 -13.10
C ALA A 533 -17.35 10.13 -13.73
N SER A 534 -18.32 11.02 -13.94
CA SER A 534 -18.10 12.35 -14.51
C SER A 534 -17.45 13.33 -13.52
N GLU A 535 -17.67 13.13 -12.21
CA GLU A 535 -16.97 13.89 -11.16
C GLU A 535 -15.45 13.68 -11.21
N VAL A 536 -15.01 12.46 -11.51
CA VAL A 536 -13.58 12.08 -11.55
C VAL A 536 -12.97 12.34 -12.92
N GLY A 537 -13.71 12.06 -14.00
CA GLY A 537 -13.25 12.33 -15.37
C GLY A 537 -12.21 11.33 -15.93
N HIS A 538 -11.93 10.23 -15.22
CA HIS A 538 -11.00 9.19 -15.69
C HIS A 538 -11.58 8.40 -16.86
N ALA A 539 -10.84 8.32 -17.98
CA ALA A 539 -11.30 7.67 -19.21
C ALA A 539 -11.65 6.19 -19.02
N LEU A 540 -10.89 5.48 -18.18
CA LEU A 540 -11.16 4.06 -17.87
C LEU A 540 -12.50 3.86 -17.16
N LEU A 541 -12.79 4.70 -16.16
CA LEU A 541 -14.03 4.62 -15.39
C LEU A 541 -15.25 5.02 -16.23
N ILE A 542 -15.13 6.08 -17.03
CA ILE A 542 -16.17 6.48 -17.99
C ILE A 542 -16.44 5.34 -18.98
N ALA A 543 -15.39 4.77 -19.58
CA ALA A 543 -15.53 3.66 -20.52
C ALA A 543 -16.20 2.43 -19.88
N TYR A 544 -15.88 2.13 -18.63
CA TYR A 544 -16.49 1.05 -17.85
C TYR A 544 -18.01 1.26 -17.68
N VAL A 545 -18.42 2.43 -17.16
CA VAL A 545 -19.84 2.76 -16.96
C VAL A 545 -20.63 2.80 -18.27
N LEU A 546 -20.02 3.21 -19.39
CA LEU A 546 -20.67 3.21 -20.70
C LEU A 546 -21.09 1.81 -21.16
N VAL A 547 -20.35 0.75 -20.78
CA VAL A 547 -20.76 -0.64 -21.07
C VAL A 547 -22.04 -0.98 -20.30
N GLY A 548 -22.14 -0.53 -19.05
CA GLY A 548 -23.34 -0.63 -18.24
C GLY A 548 -24.55 0.07 -18.85
N VAL A 549 -24.39 1.29 -19.36
CA VAL A 549 -25.46 2.01 -20.06
C VAL A 549 -25.85 1.29 -21.36
N ALA A 550 -24.88 0.69 -22.06
CA ALA A 550 -25.15 -0.12 -23.24
C ALA A 550 -25.98 -1.38 -22.90
N ASP A 551 -25.76 -1.98 -21.72
CA ASP A 551 -26.60 -3.08 -21.23
C ASP A 551 -28.05 -2.63 -20.98
N LEU A 552 -28.26 -1.46 -20.39
CA LEU A 552 -29.60 -0.90 -20.20
C LEU A 552 -30.31 -0.68 -21.55
N ALA A 553 -29.63 -0.09 -22.53
CA ALA A 553 -30.16 0.07 -23.89
C ALA A 553 -30.51 -1.29 -24.51
N LEU A 554 -29.67 -2.30 -24.32
CA LEU A 554 -29.92 -3.65 -24.81
C LEU A 554 -31.18 -4.27 -24.16
N ARG A 555 -31.36 -4.11 -22.85
CA ARG A 555 -32.54 -4.59 -22.10
C ARG A 555 -33.84 -3.90 -22.50
N ARG A 556 -33.75 -2.75 -23.17
CA ARG A 556 -34.88 -1.97 -23.74
C ARG A 556 -35.09 -2.23 -25.23
N ASP A 557 -34.39 -3.22 -25.80
CA ASP A 557 -34.37 -3.51 -27.23
C ASP A 557 -33.85 -2.36 -28.13
N GLU A 558 -33.13 -1.39 -27.56
CA GLU A 558 -32.49 -0.28 -28.27
C GLU A 558 -31.12 -0.69 -28.84
N HIS A 559 -31.10 -1.72 -29.70
CA HIS A 559 -29.85 -2.37 -30.14
C HIS A 559 -28.86 -1.44 -30.86
N GLU A 560 -29.34 -0.45 -31.64
CA GLU A 560 -28.47 0.54 -32.27
C GLU A 560 -27.79 1.44 -31.24
N GLN A 561 -28.53 1.84 -30.20
CA GLN A 561 -28.02 2.68 -29.12
C GLN A 561 -26.98 1.93 -28.28
N ALA A 562 -27.23 0.65 -27.98
CA ALA A 562 -26.25 -0.23 -27.36
C ALA A 562 -24.95 -0.31 -28.19
N ALA A 563 -25.04 -0.48 -29.51
CA ALA A 563 -23.87 -0.50 -30.39
C ALA A 563 -23.11 0.85 -30.40
N ARG A 564 -23.82 1.98 -30.43
CA ARG A 564 -23.22 3.32 -30.33
C ARG A 564 -22.47 3.50 -29.00
N LEU A 565 -23.06 3.09 -27.88
CA LEU A 565 -22.45 3.19 -26.55
C LEU A 565 -21.20 2.30 -26.40
N LEU A 566 -21.21 1.07 -26.93
CA LEU A 566 -20.00 0.22 -26.95
C LEU A 566 -18.86 0.84 -27.77
N ALA A 567 -19.21 1.47 -28.90
CA ALA A 567 -18.24 2.18 -29.72
C ALA A 567 -17.66 3.41 -29.00
N ALA A 568 -18.52 4.18 -28.32
CA ALA A 568 -18.12 5.31 -27.49
C ALA A 568 -17.22 4.87 -26.32
N SER A 569 -17.55 3.78 -25.62
CA SER A 569 -16.70 3.19 -24.57
C SER A 569 -15.30 2.86 -25.10
N THR A 570 -15.23 2.19 -26.26
CA THR A 570 -13.96 1.86 -26.93
C THR A 570 -13.18 3.12 -27.32
N ALA A 571 -13.86 4.15 -27.83
CA ALA A 571 -13.24 5.41 -28.23
C ALA A 571 -12.68 6.20 -27.04
N VAL A 572 -13.44 6.29 -25.93
CA VAL A 572 -13.00 6.97 -24.70
C VAL A 572 -11.78 6.27 -24.10
N ARG A 573 -11.79 4.92 -24.07
CA ARG A 573 -10.65 4.13 -23.57
C ARG A 573 -9.42 4.18 -24.48
N GLY A 574 -9.61 4.47 -25.77
CA GLY A 574 -8.58 4.39 -26.81
C GLY A 574 -8.41 2.99 -27.42
N ARG A 575 -8.95 1.94 -26.77
CA ARG A 575 -8.99 0.57 -27.29
C ARG A 575 -10.11 -0.24 -26.67
N ARG A 576 -10.40 -1.38 -27.31
CA ARG A 576 -11.39 -2.35 -26.84
C ARG A 576 -10.85 -3.07 -25.59
N ASP A 577 -11.69 -3.20 -24.57
CA ASP A 577 -11.40 -3.98 -23.37
C ASP A 577 -11.94 -5.40 -23.50
N HIS A 578 -11.05 -6.36 -23.74
CA HIS A 578 -11.42 -7.78 -23.79
C HIS A 578 -11.67 -8.37 -22.40
N ALA A 579 -11.18 -7.74 -21.32
CA ALA A 579 -11.37 -8.21 -19.96
C ALA A 579 -12.74 -7.84 -19.36
N HIS A 580 -13.63 -7.20 -20.13
CA HIS A 580 -15.00 -6.90 -19.72
C HIS A 580 -16.01 -7.82 -20.45
N PRO A 581 -16.56 -8.85 -19.79
CA PRO A 581 -17.36 -9.89 -20.47
C PRO A 581 -18.66 -9.36 -21.09
N ASP A 582 -19.29 -8.35 -20.47
CA ASP A 582 -20.52 -7.74 -20.96
C ASP A 582 -20.34 -7.08 -22.34
N LEU A 583 -19.15 -6.55 -22.67
CA LEU A 583 -18.89 -5.94 -23.96
C LEU A 583 -19.10 -6.96 -25.09
N ALA A 584 -18.52 -8.16 -24.96
CA ALA A 584 -18.69 -9.23 -25.94
C ALA A 584 -20.13 -9.77 -26.00
N ARG A 585 -20.81 -9.85 -24.84
CA ARG A 585 -22.22 -10.28 -24.75
C ARG A 585 -23.14 -9.30 -25.47
N ILE A 586 -23.04 -8.00 -25.16
CA ILE A 586 -23.88 -6.94 -25.72
C ILE A 586 -23.63 -6.81 -27.22
N GLU A 587 -22.37 -6.85 -27.66
CA GLU A 587 -22.03 -6.80 -29.09
C GLU A 587 -22.65 -7.96 -29.87
N ARG A 588 -22.54 -9.19 -29.35
CA ARG A 588 -23.13 -10.36 -29.99
C ARG A 588 -24.64 -10.21 -30.11
N ALA A 589 -25.31 -9.79 -29.04
CA ALA A 589 -26.76 -9.58 -29.04
C ALA A 589 -27.19 -8.48 -30.03
N ALA A 590 -26.49 -7.34 -30.04
CA ALA A 590 -26.77 -6.24 -30.97
C ALA A 590 -26.52 -6.65 -32.43
N ARG A 591 -25.40 -7.33 -32.73
CA ARG A 591 -25.11 -7.84 -34.08
C ARG A 591 -26.15 -8.84 -34.57
N CYS A 592 -26.55 -9.80 -33.73
CA CYS A 592 -27.58 -10.77 -34.08
C CYS A 592 -28.92 -10.12 -34.46
N ARG A 593 -29.24 -8.96 -33.88
CA ARG A 593 -30.51 -8.25 -34.13
C ARG A 593 -30.42 -7.25 -35.28
N LEU A 594 -29.31 -6.54 -35.42
CA LEU A 594 -29.14 -5.49 -36.43
C LEU A 594 -28.61 -6.03 -37.77
N GLY A 595 -27.84 -7.12 -37.74
CA GLY A 595 -26.98 -7.53 -38.85
C GLY A 595 -25.70 -6.69 -38.93
N ASP A 596 -24.67 -7.22 -39.60
CA ASP A 596 -23.33 -6.64 -39.60
C ASP A 596 -23.27 -5.22 -40.18
N ALA A 597 -24.02 -4.94 -41.24
CA ALA A 597 -24.02 -3.64 -41.90
C ALA A 597 -24.55 -2.51 -41.01
N LYS A 598 -25.72 -2.71 -40.39
CA LYS A 598 -26.32 -1.73 -39.48
C LYS A 598 -25.53 -1.60 -38.18
N PHE A 599 -24.97 -2.71 -37.67
CA PHE A 599 -24.09 -2.66 -36.52
C PHE A 599 -22.85 -1.78 -36.80
N ALA A 600 -22.23 -1.93 -37.98
CA ALA A 600 -21.08 -1.13 -38.39
C ALA A 600 -21.42 0.35 -38.59
N GLU A 601 -22.62 0.67 -39.06
CA GLU A 601 -23.15 2.04 -39.13
C GLU A 601 -23.31 2.65 -37.73
N ALA A 602 -24.04 1.96 -36.83
CA ALA A 602 -24.23 2.40 -35.46
C ALA A 602 -22.90 2.57 -34.70
N THR A 603 -21.92 1.68 -34.94
CA THR A 603 -20.58 1.79 -34.35
C THR A 603 -19.87 3.06 -34.82
N ARG A 604 -19.92 3.38 -36.13
CA ARG A 604 -19.34 4.61 -36.68
C ARG A 604 -20.01 5.85 -36.09
N ASP A 605 -21.33 5.86 -35.96
CA ASP A 605 -22.05 6.96 -35.34
C ASP A 605 -21.64 7.15 -33.88
N GLY A 606 -21.51 6.05 -33.13
CA GLY A 606 -21.09 6.06 -31.72
C GLY A 606 -19.71 6.66 -31.48
N THR A 607 -18.79 6.51 -32.44
CA THR A 607 -17.46 7.17 -32.38
C THR A 607 -17.48 8.67 -32.69
N ARG A 608 -18.52 9.14 -33.39
CA ARG A 608 -18.65 10.55 -33.80
C ARG A 608 -19.45 11.39 -32.79
N ILE A 609 -20.44 10.78 -32.15
CA ILE A 609 -21.30 11.44 -31.16
C ILE A 609 -20.58 11.42 -29.81
N GLY A 610 -20.61 12.54 -29.08
CA GLY A 610 -20.04 12.61 -27.74
C GLY A 610 -20.70 11.59 -26.81
N TRP A 611 -19.91 10.89 -26.00
CA TRP A 611 -20.41 9.84 -25.11
C TRP A 611 -21.47 10.37 -24.13
N SER A 612 -21.33 11.61 -23.65
CA SER A 612 -22.30 12.26 -22.76
C SER A 612 -23.68 12.39 -23.41
N GLN A 613 -23.74 12.76 -24.68
CA GLN A 613 -24.99 12.86 -25.43
C GLN A 613 -25.65 11.48 -25.62
N LEU A 614 -24.86 10.43 -25.88
CA LEU A 614 -25.39 9.07 -25.98
C LEU A 614 -25.97 8.59 -24.65
N VAL A 615 -25.31 8.91 -23.54
CA VAL A 615 -25.81 8.62 -22.19
C VAL A 615 -27.10 9.38 -21.92
N GLU A 616 -27.15 10.69 -22.17
CA GLU A 616 -28.36 11.51 -21.98
C GLU A 616 -29.57 10.97 -22.73
N VAL A 617 -29.39 10.59 -24.00
CA VAL A 617 -30.48 10.00 -24.81
C VAL A 617 -31.00 8.70 -24.18
N THR A 618 -30.09 7.82 -23.78
CA THR A 618 -30.44 6.50 -23.20
C THR A 618 -31.06 6.63 -21.81
N LEU A 619 -30.59 7.60 -21.02
CA LEU A 619 -31.10 7.88 -19.69
C LEU A 619 -32.27 8.87 -19.71
N ALA A 620 -32.77 9.29 -20.88
CA ALA A 620 -33.99 10.08 -21.02
C ALA A 620 -35.19 9.19 -21.40
N SER A 621 -34.96 8.18 -22.25
CA SER A 621 -35.95 7.12 -22.60
C SER A 621 -36.28 6.25 -21.40
#